data_AF-A0A960PAK7-F1
#
_entry.id   AF-A0A960PAK7-F1
#
_cell.length_a   1.000
_cell.length_b   1.000
_cell.length_c   1.000
_cell.angle_alpha   90.00
_cell.angle_beta   90.00
_cell.angle_gamma   90.00
#
_symmetry.space_group_name_H-M   'P 1'
#
loop_
_entity.id
_entity.type
_entity.pdbx_description
1 polymer ?
#
loop_
_entity_poly.entity_id
_entity_poly.type
_entity_poly.pdbx_seq_one_letter_code
_entity_poly.pdbx_strand_id
1 'polypeptide(L)'
;MARRARVTLDDDLYARAERRAAALGVSVDEYLRSLIADALPEKKQRRRGDISAIFGLGNSGGTNIAKDKHRLIAEAIAADKLK
;
A
#
# COMPACT_ATOMS: atom_id res chain seq x y z
N MET A 1 -4.07 -27.32 3.76
CA MET A 1 -3.23 -28.13 4.67
C MET A 1 -2.02 -27.30 5.09
N ALA A 2 -1.55 -27.41 6.33
CA ALA A 2 -0.36 -26.72 6.79
C ALA A 2 0.89 -27.61 6.62
N ARG A 3 2.02 -27.02 6.22
CA ARG A 3 3.32 -27.71 6.08
C ARG A 3 4.34 -27.04 7.01
N ARG A 4 5.12 -27.85 7.74
CA ARG A 4 6.20 -27.33 8.58
C ARG A 4 7.44 -27.01 7.74
N ALA A 5 7.99 -25.82 7.94
CA ALA A 5 9.27 -25.40 7.40
C ALA A 5 10.17 -24.89 8.53
N ARG A 6 11.49 -25.08 8.39
CA ARG A 6 12.51 -24.48 9.26
C ARG A 6 13.32 -23.54 8.39
N VAL A 7 13.45 -22.29 8.82
CA VAL A 7 14.19 -21.24 8.12
C VAL A 7 15.16 -20.64 9.12
N THR A 8 16.42 -20.50 8.73
CA THR A 8 17.44 -19.78 9.50
C THR A 8 17.47 -18.35 8.98
N LEU A 9 17.39 -17.38 9.88
CA LEU A 9 17.53 -15.96 9.58
C LEU A 9 18.75 -15.44 10.34
N ASP A 10 19.49 -14.51 9.76
CA ASP A 10 20.54 -13.80 10.49
C ASP A 10 19.92 -12.98 11.63
N ASP A 11 20.68 -12.77 12.71
CA ASP A 11 20.18 -12.14 13.93
C ASP A 11 19.58 -10.75 13.70
N ASP A 12 20.18 -9.92 12.82
CA ASP A 12 19.64 -8.60 12.47
C ASP A 12 18.27 -8.71 11.80
N LEU A 13 18.13 -9.67 10.88
CA LEU A 13 16.88 -9.89 10.15
C LEU A 13 15.78 -10.39 11.10
N TYR A 14 16.12 -11.29 12.00
CA TYR A 14 15.20 -11.78 13.03
C TYR A 14 14.77 -10.65 13.98
N ALA A 15 15.72 -9.85 14.49
CA ALA A 15 15.41 -8.71 15.37
C ALA A 15 14.54 -7.64 14.70
N ARG A 16 14.69 -7.43 13.38
CA ARG A 16 13.81 -6.55 12.60
C ARG A 16 12.41 -7.15 12.45
N ALA A 17 12.29 -8.46 12.24
CA ALA A 17 11.01 -9.15 12.20
C ALA A 17 10.28 -9.08 13.54
N GLU A 18 10.99 -9.28 14.66
CA GLU A 18 10.43 -9.16 16.02
C GLU A 18 9.86 -7.76 16.28
N ARG A 19 10.64 -6.71 15.98
CA ARG A 19 10.17 -5.32 16.16
C ARG A 19 8.93 -5.04 15.32
N ARG A 20 8.86 -5.55 14.10
CA ARG A 20 7.71 -5.33 13.22
C ARG A 20 6.48 -6.12 13.69
N ALA A 21 6.66 -7.36 14.10
CA ALA A 21 5.59 -8.19 14.67
C ALA A 21 5.01 -7.57 15.94
N ALA A 22 5.87 -7.09 16.85
CA ALA A 22 5.46 -6.38 18.06
C ALA A 22 4.68 -5.09 17.74
N ALA A 23 5.14 -4.30 16.77
CA ALA A 23 4.43 -3.09 16.33
C ALA A 23 3.04 -3.39 15.73
N LEU A 24 2.83 -4.59 15.19
CA LEU A 24 1.56 -5.06 14.64
C LEU A 24 0.70 -5.82 15.65
N GLY A 25 1.21 -6.10 16.86
CA GLY A 25 0.51 -6.88 17.87
C GLY A 25 0.34 -8.37 17.52
N VAL A 26 1.22 -8.92 16.68
CA VAL A 26 1.18 -10.34 16.24
C VAL A 26 2.48 -11.05 16.61
N SER A 27 2.47 -12.38 16.56
CA SER A 27 3.70 -13.17 16.74
C SER A 27 4.62 -13.09 15.52
N VAL A 28 5.90 -13.40 15.72
CA VAL A 28 6.91 -13.39 14.64
C VAL A 28 6.54 -14.38 13.53
N ASP A 29 6.06 -15.56 13.89
CA ASP A 29 5.65 -16.57 12.92
C ASP A 29 4.42 -16.16 12.10
N GLU A 30 3.48 -15.41 12.69
CA GLU A 30 2.34 -14.83 11.97
C GLU A 30 2.80 -13.71 11.03
N TYR A 31 3.69 -12.83 11.50
CA TYR A 31 4.29 -11.79 10.66
C TYR A 31 5.05 -12.38 9.46
N LEU A 32 5.84 -13.45 9.67
CA LEU A 32 6.54 -14.14 8.59
C LEU A 32 5.55 -14.82 7.63
N ARG A 33 4.47 -15.41 8.15
CA ARG A 33 3.41 -16.01 7.35
C ARG A 33 2.72 -14.98 6.47
N SER A 34 2.34 -13.83 7.02
CA SER A 34 1.70 -12.74 6.26
C SER A 34 2.66 -12.17 5.21
N LEU A 35 3.92 -11.96 5.58
CA LEU A 35 4.95 -11.48 4.66
C LEU A 35 5.15 -12.41 3.45
N ILE A 36 5.18 -13.73 3.68
CA ILE A 36 5.30 -14.72 2.60
C ILE A 36 4.03 -14.72 1.73
N ALA A 37 2.84 -14.61 2.34
CA ALA A 37 1.58 -14.58 1.60
C ALA A 37 1.48 -13.33 0.70
N ASP A 38 1.93 -12.16 1.19
CA ASP A 38 1.95 -10.91 0.45
C ASP A 38 3.00 -10.93 -0.68
N ALA A 39 4.16 -11.53 -0.42
CA ALA A 39 5.23 -11.68 -1.41
C ALA A 39 4.88 -12.69 -2.51
N LEU A 40 4.09 -13.72 -2.18
CA LEU A 40 3.64 -14.77 -3.09
C LEU A 40 2.12 -14.70 -3.25
N PRO A 41 1.58 -13.62 -3.85
CA PRO A 41 0.15 -13.50 -4.04
C PRO A 41 -0.34 -14.73 -4.78
N GLU A 42 -1.37 -15.39 -4.24
CA GLU A 42 -2.01 -16.50 -4.93
C GLU A 42 -2.30 -16.07 -6.37
N LYS A 43 -2.10 -16.96 -7.35
CA LYS A 43 -2.55 -16.80 -8.74
C LYS A 43 -4.09 -16.68 -8.85
N LYS A 44 -4.79 -16.21 -7.83
CA LYS A 44 -6.16 -15.69 -7.95
C LYS A 44 -6.04 -14.37 -8.70
N GLN A 45 -6.52 -14.43 -9.95
CA GLN A 45 -6.91 -13.32 -10.82
C GLN A 45 -6.61 -11.95 -10.24
N ARG A 46 -5.81 -11.16 -10.96
CA ARG A 46 -5.75 -9.70 -10.83
C ARG A 46 -7.18 -9.13 -10.74
N ARG A 47 -7.77 -9.12 -9.55
CA ARG A 47 -8.72 -8.10 -9.18
C ARG A 47 -7.84 -6.87 -9.22
N ARG A 48 -8.06 -6.02 -10.22
CA ARG A 48 -7.55 -4.65 -10.20
C ARG A 48 -8.03 -4.08 -8.86
N GLY A 49 -7.20 -4.21 -7.84
CA GLY A 49 -7.42 -3.56 -6.55
C GLY A 49 -7.49 -2.08 -6.89
N ASP A 50 -8.59 -1.45 -6.50
CA ASP A 50 -8.77 -0.03 -6.72
C ASP A 50 -7.64 0.70 -5.98
N ILE A 51 -6.70 1.26 -6.74
CA ILE A 51 -5.49 1.93 -6.24
C ILE A 51 -5.88 3.07 -5.26
N SER A 52 -7.12 3.57 -5.39
CA SER A 52 -7.77 4.53 -4.50
C SER A 52 -7.74 4.11 -3.02
N ALA A 53 -7.82 2.81 -2.73
CA ALA A 53 -7.90 2.28 -1.36
C ALA A 53 -6.53 2.22 -0.64
N ILE A 54 -5.42 2.20 -1.39
CA ILE A 54 -4.08 2.00 -0.83
C ILE A 54 -3.43 3.34 -0.44
N PHE A 55 -3.68 4.40 -1.20
CA PHE A 55 -3.05 5.72 -1.01
C PHE A 55 -3.97 6.77 -0.36
N GLY A 56 -5.18 6.40 0.08
CA GLY A 56 -6.14 7.39 0.58
C GLY A 56 -6.52 8.43 -0.48
N LEU A 57 -6.42 8.07 -1.77
CA LEU A 57 -6.76 8.93 -2.91
C LEU A 57 -8.27 8.91 -3.23
N GLY A 58 -9.08 8.30 -2.36
CA GLY A 58 -10.49 8.00 -2.60
C GLY A 58 -11.44 9.14 -2.20
N ASN A 59 -11.93 9.84 -3.23
CA ASN A 59 -13.12 10.69 -3.30
C ASN A 59 -13.08 12.10 -2.67
N SER A 60 -12.45 13.05 -3.38
CA SER A 60 -12.62 14.49 -3.16
C SER A 60 -13.82 15.12 -3.90
N GLY A 61 -14.77 14.31 -4.41
CA GLY A 61 -15.81 14.79 -5.33
C GLY A 61 -15.37 14.87 -6.80
N GLY A 62 -14.18 14.34 -7.12
CA GLY A 62 -13.66 13.98 -8.44
C GLY A 62 -13.94 14.93 -9.62
N THR A 63 -13.02 15.85 -9.89
CA THR A 63 -12.96 16.59 -11.17
C THR A 63 -12.31 15.72 -12.25
N ASN A 64 -12.89 15.68 -13.47
CA ASN A 64 -12.27 14.96 -14.58
C ASN A 64 -11.10 15.77 -15.15
N ILE A 65 -9.89 15.55 -14.63
CA ILE A 65 -8.69 16.31 -15.03
C ILE A 65 -8.46 16.29 -16.54
N ALA A 66 -8.69 15.15 -17.21
CA ALA A 66 -8.47 15.07 -18.65
C ALA A 66 -9.38 16.00 -19.45
N LYS A 67 -10.65 16.14 -19.02
CA LYS A 67 -11.64 17.01 -19.66
C LYS A 67 -11.48 18.47 -19.21
N ASP A 68 -11.23 18.69 -17.92
CA ASP A 68 -11.34 20.01 -17.30
C ASP A 68 -10.01 20.74 -17.15
N LYS A 69 -8.87 20.14 -17.55
CA LYS A 69 -7.53 20.71 -17.38
C LYS A 69 -7.41 22.16 -17.81
N HIS A 70 -8.06 22.55 -18.90
CA HIS A 70 -7.97 23.91 -19.41
C HIS A 70 -8.63 24.93 -18.47
N ARG A 71 -9.80 24.59 -17.92
CA ARG A 71 -10.47 25.42 -16.91
C ARG A 71 -9.64 25.53 -15.64
N LEU A 72 -9.11 24.41 -15.16
CA LEU A 72 -8.29 24.37 -13.94
C LEU A 72 -7.01 25.20 -14.06
N ILE A 73 -6.33 25.13 -15.21
CA ILE A 73 -5.13 25.93 -15.49
C ILE A 73 -5.48 27.42 -15.57
N ALA A 74 -6.59 27.77 -16.23
CA ALA A 74 -7.03 29.16 -16.34
C ALA A 74 -7.36 29.78 -14.97
N GLU A 75 -8.09 29.04 -14.12
CA GLU A 75 -8.40 29.46 -12.75
C GLU A 75 -7.12 29.66 -11.91
N ALA A 76 -6.15 28.75 -12.02
CA ALA A 76 -4.88 28.86 -11.31
C ALA A 76 -4.08 30.11 -11.72
N ILE A 77 -4.00 30.39 -13.03
CA ILE A 77 -3.34 31.59 -13.55
C ILE A 77 -4.06 32.85 -13.07
N ALA A 78 -5.39 32.86 -13.08
CA ALA A 78 -6.18 34.01 -12.61
C ALA A 78 -5.99 34.27 -11.10
N ALA A 79 -5.96 33.21 -10.29
CA ALA A 79 -5.73 33.32 -8.85
C ALA A 79 -4.32 33.83 -8.49
N ASP A 80 -3.32 33.49 -9.29
CA ASP A 80 -1.94 33.97 -9.09
C ASP A 80 -1.77 35.46 -9.46
N LYS A 81 -2.52 35.94 -10.46
CA LYS A 81 -2.52 37.35 -10.87
C LYS A 81 -3.30 38.28 -9.92
N LEU A 82 -3.98 37.73 -8.92
CA LEU A 82 -4.72 38.48 -7.89
C LEU A 82 -3.92 38.63 -6.57
N LYS A 83 -2.66 38.19 -6.55
CA LYS A 83 -1.67 38.49 -5.50
C LYS A 83 -0.76 39.64 -5.92
#